data_AF-A0A9X2FDD9-F1
#
_entry.id   AF-A0A9X2FDD9-F1
#
_cell.length_a   1.000
_cell.length_b   1.000
_cell.length_c   1.000
_cell.angle_alpha   90.00
_cell.angle_beta   90.00
_cell.angle_gamma   90.00
#
_symmetry.space_group_name_H-M   'P 1'
#
loop_
_entity.id
_entity.type
_entity.pdbx_description
1 polymer ?
#
loop_
_entity_poly.entity_id
_entity_poly.type
_entity_poly.pdbx_seq_one_letter_code
_entity_poly.pdbx_strand_id
1 'polypeptide(L)'
;MSNEPDDSLIVQVRTMQIIVFAMATGCVMFAIIALVIVDPQPPNGPPMISWIAAAMGLVGLIAGTIVPRLLAVSQPATGAGYQTLLIVGLALYEGAAFFNLVAFLVEGQMFSLAVAVVLIAAIVMALPTVGRVQDWIDARQRRAEEAEAFSRR
;
A
#
# COMPACT_ATOMS: atom_id res chain seq x y z
N MET A 1 -4.41 -34.18 -16.45
CA MET A 1 -4.21 -32.78 -16.87
C MET A 1 -5.03 -31.92 -15.90
N SER A 2 -4.54 -31.77 -14.66
CA SER A 2 -5.33 -31.29 -13.51
C SER A 2 -4.53 -30.37 -12.57
N ASN A 3 -3.70 -29.48 -13.13
CA ASN A 3 -2.94 -28.46 -12.37
C ASN A 3 -3.55 -27.05 -12.46
N GLU A 4 -4.79 -26.90 -12.95
CA GLU A 4 -5.35 -25.58 -13.32
C GLU A 4 -5.55 -24.54 -12.19
N PRO A 5 -5.87 -24.90 -10.92
CA PRO A 5 -6.12 -23.85 -9.91
C PRO A 5 -4.85 -23.18 -9.38
N ASP A 6 -3.77 -23.94 -9.12
CA ASP A 6 -2.52 -23.39 -8.58
C ASP A 6 -1.79 -22.48 -9.58
N ASP A 7 -1.78 -22.85 -10.85
CA ASP A 7 -1.14 -22.06 -11.91
C ASP A 7 -1.81 -20.68 -12.07
N SER A 8 -3.13 -20.62 -11.94
CA SER A 8 -3.88 -19.35 -12.04
C SER A 8 -3.53 -18.38 -10.91
N LEU A 9 -3.36 -18.89 -9.68
CA LEU A 9 -2.99 -18.08 -8.52
C LEU A 9 -1.56 -17.56 -8.64
N ILE A 10 -0.62 -18.37 -9.14
CA ILE A 10 0.76 -17.96 -9.39
C ILE A 10 0.80 -16.79 -10.38
N VAL A 11 0.06 -16.88 -11.49
CA VAL A 11 -0.04 -15.81 -12.48
C VAL A 11 -0.63 -14.55 -11.83
N GLN A 12 -1.67 -14.69 -11.03
CA GLN A 12 -2.29 -13.55 -10.36
C GLN A 12 -1.34 -12.87 -9.37
N VAL A 13 -0.61 -13.63 -8.57
CA VAL A 13 0.38 -13.10 -7.61
C VAL A 13 1.48 -12.34 -8.34
N ARG A 14 1.97 -12.84 -9.49
CA ARG A 14 2.95 -12.10 -10.31
C ARG A 14 2.40 -10.75 -10.78
N THR A 15 1.14 -10.70 -11.20
CA THR A 15 0.47 -9.43 -11.54
C THR A 15 0.43 -8.48 -10.35
N MET A 16 0.09 -8.98 -9.16
CA MET A 16 0.10 -8.15 -7.95
C MET A 16 1.50 -7.63 -7.59
N GLN A 17 2.55 -8.46 -7.76
CA GLN A 17 3.94 -8.04 -7.56
C GLN A 17 4.33 -6.92 -8.55
N ILE A 18 3.96 -7.05 -9.82
CA ILE A 18 4.17 -6.00 -10.84
C ILE A 18 3.50 -4.69 -10.41
N ILE A 19 2.26 -4.76 -9.90
CA ILE A 19 1.54 -3.58 -9.40
C ILE A 19 2.28 -2.91 -8.24
N VAL A 20 2.76 -3.69 -7.26
CA VAL A 20 3.53 -3.17 -6.12
C VAL A 20 4.80 -2.47 -6.61
N PHE A 21 5.56 -3.11 -7.51
CA PHE A 21 6.77 -2.51 -8.08
C PHE A 21 6.46 -1.26 -8.90
N ALA A 22 5.36 -1.23 -9.66
CA ALA A 22 4.95 -0.07 -10.42
C ALA A 22 4.66 1.14 -9.51
N MET A 23 3.88 0.97 -8.43
CA MET A 23 3.59 2.05 -7.48
C MET A 23 4.85 2.51 -6.73
N ALA A 24 5.67 1.57 -6.26
CA ALA A 24 6.93 1.89 -5.58
C ALA A 24 7.88 2.69 -6.51
N THR A 25 8.01 2.24 -7.76
CA THR A 25 8.88 2.89 -8.76
C THR A 25 8.40 4.31 -9.06
N GLY A 26 7.09 4.54 -9.15
CA GLY A 26 6.53 5.88 -9.32
C GLY A 26 6.96 6.85 -8.22
N CYS A 27 6.85 6.42 -6.96
CA CYS A 27 7.30 7.20 -5.80
C CYS A 27 8.83 7.42 -5.80
N VAL A 28 9.62 6.39 -6.12
CA VAL A 28 11.09 6.48 -6.17
C VAL A 28 11.53 7.44 -7.27
N MET A 29 10.96 7.35 -8.47
CA MET A 29 11.26 8.26 -9.57
C MET A 29 10.93 9.71 -9.20
N PHE A 30 9.78 9.94 -8.56
CA PHE A 30 9.42 11.27 -8.09
C PHE A 30 10.37 11.77 -6.99
N ALA A 31 10.82 10.90 -6.08
CA ALA A 31 11.81 11.24 -5.06
C ALA A 31 13.16 11.64 -5.67
N ILE A 32 13.61 10.93 -6.72
CA ILE A 32 14.83 11.29 -7.46
C ILE A 32 14.68 12.67 -8.10
N ILE A 33 13.55 12.92 -8.78
CA ILE A 33 13.26 14.24 -9.37
C ILE A 33 13.24 15.31 -8.29
N ALA A 34 12.59 15.04 -7.16
CA ALA A 34 12.51 15.96 -6.04
C ALA A 34 13.89 16.33 -5.50
N LEU A 35 14.79 15.36 -5.33
CA LEU A 35 16.16 15.56 -4.88
C LEU A 35 17.01 16.38 -5.86
N VAL A 36 16.73 16.28 -7.16
CA VAL A 36 17.48 17.02 -8.20
C VAL A 36 16.98 18.47 -8.30
N ILE A 37 15.68 18.70 -8.14
CA ILE A 37 15.06 20.03 -8.33
C ILE A 37 15.12 20.88 -7.06
N VAL A 38 15.05 20.28 -5.88
CA VAL A 38 14.98 21.02 -4.62
C VAL A 38 16.20 21.92 -4.47
N ASP A 39 15.95 23.21 -4.30
CA ASP A 39 16.98 24.16 -3.89
C ASP A 39 16.92 24.28 -2.37
N PRO A 40 17.97 23.88 -1.62
CA PRO A 40 17.99 23.95 -0.17
C PRO A 40 17.98 25.40 0.32
N GLN A 41 16.79 26.00 0.39
CA GLN A 41 16.61 27.32 0.95
C GLN A 41 16.64 27.24 2.49
N PRO A 42 17.31 28.18 3.18
CA PRO A 42 17.23 28.26 4.63
C PRO A 42 15.76 28.44 5.05
N PRO A 43 15.32 27.87 6.19
CA PRO A 43 13.91 27.87 6.57
C PRO A 43 13.34 29.29 6.64
N ASN A 44 12.53 29.67 5.66
CA ASN A 44 11.82 30.95 5.64
C ASN A 44 10.54 30.83 6.49
N GLY A 45 10.72 30.67 7.80
CA GLY A 45 9.63 30.46 8.76
C GLY A 45 9.33 28.99 9.06
N PRO A 46 8.27 28.72 9.84
CA PRO A 46 7.90 27.35 10.20
C PRO A 46 7.40 26.56 8.97
N PRO A 47 7.88 25.32 8.75
CA PRO A 47 7.55 24.52 7.57
C PRO A 47 6.15 23.90 7.69
N MET A 48 5.13 24.71 7.47
CA MET A 48 3.74 24.34 7.73
C MET A 48 3.27 23.20 6.81
N ILE A 49 3.69 23.19 5.55
CA ILE A 49 3.29 22.14 4.59
C ILE A 49 3.91 20.81 4.99
N SER A 50 5.16 20.79 5.42
CA SER A 50 5.85 19.58 5.88
C SER A 50 5.24 19.00 7.14
N TRP A 51 4.74 19.82 8.07
CA TRP A 51 3.99 19.32 9.22
C TRP A 51 2.65 18.69 8.84
N ILE A 52 1.91 19.32 7.91
CA ILE A 52 0.69 18.74 7.34
C ILE A 52 1.02 17.43 6.62
N ALA A 53 2.15 17.38 5.90
CA ALA A 53 2.56 16.20 5.17
C ALA A 53 2.97 15.06 6.08
N ALA A 54 3.67 15.33 7.17
CA ALA A 54 3.96 14.35 8.20
C ALA A 54 2.66 13.80 8.82
N ALA A 55 1.68 14.66 9.10
CA ALA A 55 0.37 14.22 9.59
C ALA A 55 -0.36 13.34 8.56
N MET A 56 -0.35 13.71 7.28
CA MET A 56 -0.86 12.87 6.19
C MET A 56 -0.10 11.57 6.03
N GLY A 57 1.20 11.55 6.30
CA GLY A 57 2.03 10.35 6.36
C GLY A 57 1.53 9.37 7.43
N LEU A 58 1.28 9.87 8.63
CA LEU A 58 0.73 9.09 9.73
C LEU A 58 -0.69 8.57 9.40
N VAL A 59 -1.56 9.45 8.87
CA VAL A 59 -2.90 9.06 8.45
C VAL A 59 -2.84 8.00 7.35
N GLY A 60 -1.98 8.16 6.35
CA GLY A 60 -1.75 7.19 5.28
C GLY A 60 -1.29 5.83 5.80
N LEU A 61 -0.37 5.81 6.77
CA LEU A 61 0.07 4.57 7.43
C LEU A 61 -1.08 3.84 8.12
N ILE A 62 -1.89 4.57 8.88
CA ILE A 62 -3.04 4.02 9.60
C ILE A 62 -4.11 3.56 8.61
N ALA A 63 -4.53 4.44 7.70
CA ALA A 63 -5.59 4.18 6.73
C ALA A 63 -5.20 3.02 5.80
N GLY A 64 -3.96 2.95 5.32
CA GLY A 64 -3.46 1.88 4.46
C GLY A 64 -3.53 0.49 5.10
N THR A 65 -3.55 0.40 6.43
CA THR A 65 -3.76 -0.88 7.14
C THR A 65 -5.20 -1.13 7.54
N ILE A 66 -5.96 -0.09 7.91
CA ILE A 66 -7.32 -0.23 8.43
C ILE A 66 -8.33 -0.34 7.29
N VAL A 67 -8.25 0.52 6.28
CA VAL A 67 -9.24 0.58 5.19
C VAL A 67 -9.33 -0.75 4.44
N PRO A 68 -8.23 -1.42 4.03
CA PRO A 68 -8.34 -2.72 3.39
C PRO A 68 -8.98 -3.78 4.28
N ARG A 69 -8.76 -3.73 5.61
CA ARG A 69 -9.38 -4.67 6.55
C ARG A 69 -10.89 -4.46 6.65
N LEU A 70 -11.36 -3.21 6.63
CA LEU A 70 -12.79 -2.88 6.63
C LEU A 70 -13.44 -3.28 5.31
N LEU A 71 -12.81 -2.95 4.18
CA LEU A 71 -13.31 -3.29 2.85
C LEU A 71 -13.29 -4.79 2.58
N ALA A 72 -12.46 -5.53 3.31
CA ALA A 72 -12.37 -6.96 3.14
C ALA A 72 -13.75 -7.60 3.25
N VAL A 73 -14.60 -7.20 4.20
CA VAL A 73 -15.90 -7.84 4.46
C VAL A 73 -16.77 -7.95 3.20
N SER A 74 -16.66 -6.99 2.28
CA SER A 74 -17.42 -6.93 1.03
C SER A 74 -16.73 -7.62 -0.15
N GLN A 75 -15.52 -8.16 0.03
CA GLN A 75 -14.73 -8.77 -1.04
C GLN A 75 -14.83 -10.30 -1.00
N PRO A 76 -14.96 -10.97 -2.17
CA PRO A 76 -14.98 -12.42 -2.24
C PRO A 76 -13.66 -13.02 -1.72
N ALA A 77 -13.74 -14.24 -1.17
CA ALA A 77 -12.59 -15.02 -0.72
C ALA A 77 -11.80 -15.62 -1.90
N THR A 78 -11.28 -14.76 -2.77
CA THR A 78 -10.54 -15.13 -3.98
C THR A 78 -9.28 -14.27 -4.12
N GLY A 79 -8.35 -14.68 -4.98
CA GLY A 79 -7.16 -13.86 -5.26
C GLY A 79 -7.51 -12.49 -5.84
N ALA A 80 -8.61 -12.36 -6.59
CA ALA A 80 -9.10 -11.07 -7.08
C ALA A 80 -9.60 -10.16 -5.95
N GLY A 81 -10.28 -10.72 -4.95
CA GLY A 81 -10.66 -9.99 -3.75
C GLY A 81 -9.43 -9.46 -3.00
N TYR A 82 -8.41 -10.32 -2.83
CA TYR A 82 -7.14 -9.91 -2.21
C TYR A 82 -6.45 -8.79 -3.00
N GLN A 83 -6.37 -8.91 -4.33
CA GLN A 83 -5.76 -7.92 -5.20
C GLN A 83 -6.39 -6.54 -5.04
N THR A 84 -7.72 -6.45 -4.98
CA THR A 84 -8.43 -5.18 -4.76
C THR A 84 -8.02 -4.54 -3.44
N LEU A 85 -7.98 -5.32 -2.35
CA LEU A 85 -7.56 -4.83 -1.04
C LEU A 85 -6.12 -4.36 -1.01
N LEU A 86 -5.23 -5.09 -1.70
CA LEU A 86 -3.84 -4.71 -1.88
C LEU A 86 -3.74 -3.36 -2.60
N ILE A 87 -4.40 -3.20 -3.75
CA ILE A 87 -4.37 -1.95 -4.53
C ILE A 87 -4.85 -0.77 -3.68
N VAL A 88 -5.95 -0.92 -2.94
CA VAL A 88 -6.48 0.14 -2.08
C VAL A 88 -5.49 0.51 -0.97
N GLY A 89 -4.89 -0.49 -0.30
CA GLY A 89 -3.89 -0.25 0.74
C GLY A 89 -2.65 0.48 0.21
N LEU A 90 -2.14 0.03 -0.95
CA LEU A 90 -0.98 0.64 -1.60
C LEU A 90 -1.26 2.07 -2.04
N ALA A 91 -2.43 2.36 -2.61
CA ALA A 91 -2.80 3.71 -3.04
C ALA A 91 -2.82 4.72 -1.87
N LEU A 92 -3.19 4.29 -0.67
CA LEU A 92 -3.16 5.12 0.54
C LEU A 92 -1.73 5.42 0.99
N TYR A 93 -0.82 4.45 0.90
CA TYR A 93 0.61 4.68 1.16
C TYR A 93 1.24 5.58 0.10
N GLU A 94 0.93 5.33 -1.18
CA GLU A 94 1.43 6.10 -2.32
C GLU A 94 0.99 7.57 -2.25
N GLY A 95 -0.29 7.84 -2.02
CA GLY A 95 -0.79 9.21 -1.90
C GLY A 95 -0.12 9.99 -0.76
N ALA A 96 0.09 9.34 0.38
CA ALA A 96 0.80 9.95 1.51
C ALA A 96 2.30 10.16 1.21
N ALA A 97 2.95 9.24 0.50
CA ALA A 97 4.35 9.35 0.10
C ALA A 97 4.54 10.51 -0.88
N PHE A 98 3.71 10.60 -1.93
CA PHE A 98 3.74 11.69 -2.90
C PHE A 98 3.52 13.05 -2.23
N PHE A 99 2.56 13.16 -1.31
CA PHE A 99 2.32 14.41 -0.61
C PHE A 99 3.55 14.85 0.22
N ASN A 100 4.26 13.92 0.86
CA ASN A 100 5.52 14.21 1.55
C ASN A 100 6.65 14.61 0.60
N LEU A 101 6.75 13.99 -0.58
CA LEU A 101 7.74 14.39 -1.59
C LEU A 101 7.44 15.78 -2.19
N VAL A 102 6.16 16.13 -2.35
CA VAL A 102 5.75 17.49 -2.74
C VAL A 102 6.11 18.49 -1.65
N ALA A 103 5.84 18.18 -0.37
CA ALA A 103 6.23 19.04 0.74
C ALA A 103 7.76 19.24 0.81
N PHE A 104 8.53 18.18 0.56
CA PHE A 104 9.98 18.25 0.44
C PHE A 104 10.43 19.17 -0.71
N LEU A 105 9.79 19.08 -1.88
CA LEU A 105 10.07 19.96 -3.01
C LEU A 105 9.79 21.44 -2.72
N VAL A 106 8.73 21.73 -1.96
CA VAL A 106 8.28 23.11 -1.68
C VAL A 106 9.09 23.76 -0.55
N GLU A 107 9.40 23.01 0.53
CA GLU A 107 9.98 23.58 1.74
C GLU A 107 11.41 23.07 2.05
N GLY A 108 11.93 22.13 1.27
CA GLY A 108 13.29 21.58 1.43
C GLY A 108 13.51 20.75 2.70
N GLN A 109 12.45 20.40 3.43
CA GLN A 109 12.59 19.75 4.74
C GLN A 109 12.89 18.25 4.61
N MET A 110 14.08 17.85 5.06
CA MET A 110 14.56 16.46 4.99
C MET A 110 13.67 15.46 5.75
N PHE A 111 12.94 15.88 6.78
CA PHE A 111 12.05 14.97 7.50
C PHE A 111 10.84 14.53 6.65
N SER A 112 10.33 15.39 5.75
CA SER A 112 9.29 15.01 4.80
C SER A 112 9.79 13.92 3.85
N LEU A 113 11.03 14.05 3.36
CA LEU A 113 11.69 13.00 2.58
C LEU A 113 11.81 11.70 3.38
N ALA A 114 12.21 11.77 4.66
CA ALA A 114 12.31 10.58 5.51
C ALA A 114 10.96 9.87 5.68
N VAL A 115 9.86 10.62 5.88
CA VAL A 115 8.50 10.05 5.95
C VAL A 115 8.11 9.39 4.62
N ALA A 116 8.40 10.02 3.49
CA ALA A 116 8.15 9.42 2.17
C ALA A 116 8.91 8.10 1.99
N VAL A 117 10.19 8.04 2.39
CA VAL A 117 11.00 6.81 2.33
C VAL A 117 10.40 5.69 3.18
N VAL A 118 9.90 6.01 4.39
CA VAL A 118 9.21 5.03 5.24
C VAL A 118 7.95 4.49 4.57
N LEU A 119 7.16 5.34 3.93
CA LEU A 119 5.95 4.94 3.21
C LEU A 119 6.26 4.09 1.97
N ILE A 120 7.31 4.44 1.22
CA ILE A 120 7.80 3.63 0.09
C ILE A 120 8.26 2.25 0.59
N ALA A 121 8.97 2.19 1.72
CA ALA A 121 9.34 0.93 2.33
C ALA A 121 8.10 0.11 2.72
N ALA A 122 7.03 0.74 3.23
CA ALA A 122 5.77 0.06 3.52
C ALA A 122 5.10 -0.53 2.27
N ILE A 123 5.15 0.17 1.12
CA ILE A 123 4.70 -0.34 -0.18
C ILE A 123 5.47 -1.62 -0.55
N VAL A 124 6.80 -1.60 -0.46
CA VAL A 124 7.64 -2.76 -0.81
C VAL A 124 7.43 -3.93 0.16
N MET A 125 7.25 -3.64 1.46
CA MET A 125 6.94 -4.67 2.46
C MET A 125 5.56 -5.33 2.26
N ALA A 126 4.67 -4.72 1.48
CA ALA A 126 3.38 -5.29 1.13
C ALA A 126 3.43 -6.29 -0.05
N LEU A 127 4.63 -6.65 -0.53
CA LEU A 127 4.80 -7.62 -1.62
C LEU A 127 4.05 -8.94 -1.34
N PRO A 128 3.13 -9.34 -2.24
CA PRO A 128 2.38 -10.57 -2.08
C PRO A 128 3.24 -11.79 -2.45
N THR A 129 3.04 -12.86 -1.71
CA THR A 129 3.59 -14.19 -1.98
C THR A 129 2.43 -15.17 -2.11
N VAL A 130 2.63 -16.25 -2.88
CA VAL A 130 1.59 -17.26 -3.11
C VAL A 130 1.05 -17.81 -1.80
N GLY A 131 1.93 -18.15 -0.85
CA GLY A 131 1.54 -18.61 0.48
C GLY A 131 0.66 -17.60 1.23
N ARG A 132 1.05 -16.32 1.27
CA ARG A 132 0.25 -15.28 1.96
C ARG A 132 -1.14 -15.09 1.37
N VAL A 133 -1.26 -15.17 0.04
CA VAL A 133 -2.56 -15.03 -0.63
C VAL A 133 -3.42 -16.27 -0.38
N GLN A 134 -2.83 -17.48 -0.48
CA GLN A 134 -3.53 -18.73 -0.19
C GLN A 134 -4.01 -18.79 1.27
N ASP A 135 -3.12 -18.52 2.23
CA ASP A 135 -3.44 -18.50 3.66
C ASP A 135 -4.61 -17.55 3.96
N TRP A 136 -4.63 -16.39 3.30
CA TRP A 136 -5.70 -15.42 3.42
C TRP A 136 -7.02 -15.95 2.86
N ILE A 137 -7.01 -16.59 1.67
CA ILE A 137 -8.20 -17.18 1.04
C ILE A 137 -8.77 -18.27 1.95
N ASP A 138 -7.94 -19.20 2.41
CA ASP A 138 -8.33 -20.34 3.24
C ASP A 138 -8.88 -19.89 4.60
N ALA A 139 -8.22 -18.91 5.24
CA ALA A 139 -8.72 -18.32 6.48
C ALA A 139 -10.10 -17.68 6.31
N ARG A 140 -10.42 -17.22 5.11
CA ARG A 140 -11.69 -16.57 4.82
C ARG A 140 -12.81 -17.54 4.50
N GLN A 141 -12.52 -18.56 3.71
CA GLN A 141 -13.48 -19.62 3.40
C GLN A 141 -13.91 -20.34 4.67
N ARG A 142 -12.96 -20.68 5.56
CA ARG A 142 -13.27 -21.27 6.88
C ARG A 142 -14.26 -20.43 7.70
N ARG A 143 -14.06 -19.10 7.76
CA ARG A 143 -14.98 -18.20 8.48
C ARG A 143 -16.38 -18.15 7.85
N ALA A 144 -16.47 -18.28 6.53
CA ALA A 144 -17.76 -18.32 5.84
C ALA A 144 -18.50 -19.65 6.13
N GLU A 145 -17.78 -20.78 6.07
CA GLU A 145 -18.33 -22.10 6.42
C GLU A 145 -18.79 -22.17 7.88
N GLU A 146 -18.01 -21.62 8.82
CA GLU A 146 -18.40 -21.52 10.23
C GLU A 146 -19.67 -20.69 10.44
N ALA A 147 -19.80 -19.57 9.71
CA ALA A 147 -20.98 -18.71 9.78
C ALA A 147 -22.24 -19.41 9.21
N GLU A 148 -22.09 -20.20 8.14
CA GLU A 148 -23.18 -21.01 7.59
C GLU A 148 -23.56 -22.17 8.52
N ALA A 149 -22.59 -22.81 9.17
CA ALA A 149 -22.86 -23.88 10.12
C ALA A 149 -23.61 -23.38 11.36
N PHE A 150 -23.32 -22.14 11.80
CA PHE A 150 -24.02 -21.50 12.91
C PHE A 150 -25.46 -21.12 12.54
N SER A 151 -25.70 -20.61 11.33
CA SER A 151 -27.05 -20.19 10.90
C SER A 151 -28.03 -21.35 10.66
N ARG A 152 -27.52 -22.58 10.49
CA ARG A 152 -28.33 -23.80 10.32
C ARG A 152 -28.73 -24.48 11.64
N ARG A 153 -28.25 -24.02 12.79
CA ARG A 153 -28.60 -24.55 14.12
C ARG A 153 -29.69 -23.69 14.76
#